data_AF-A0A4X1VAY7-F1
#
_entry.id   AF-A0A4X1VAY7-F1
#
_cell.length_a   1.000
_cell.length_b   1.000
_cell.length_c   1.000
_cell.angle_alpha   90.00
_cell.angle_beta   90.00
_cell.angle_gamma   90.00
#
_symmetry.space_group_name_H-M   'P 1'
#
loop_
_entity.id
_entity.type
_entity.pdbx_description
1 polymer ?
#
loop_
_entity_poly.entity_id
_entity_poly.type
_entity_poly.pdbx_seq_one_letter_code
_entity_poly.pdbx_strand_id
1 'polypeptide(L)'
;MTVLLTGQALDRCVLAPDSLLIPLGHLPVHPNSGPKGVIHDWRRYKQLETEQREEQCREMERLIKKLSMSCRSHLDEEEEQQKQKDLQEKISGKDQDDEEFLQQYRKQRMEEMRQQLHKGPQFKQVFEIPSGEGFLDMIDKEPKGTLIMVHIYEDVPAVKFCRVKSSVIGASSRFTRNALPALLIYKGGELIGNFVRVTDQLGEDFFAVDLEAFLQEFGLLPEKEVLLLTSVRSSASCHSEDSDLEID
;
A
#
# COMPACT_ATOMS: atom_id res chain seq x y z
N MET A 1 -13.79 10.82 -20.68
CA MET A 1 -13.95 9.41 -20.24
C MET A 1 -12.84 8.92 -19.32
N THR A 2 -11.58 9.30 -19.56
CA THR A 2 -10.42 9.00 -18.71
C THR A 2 -10.62 9.36 -17.23
N VAL A 3 -11.29 10.48 -16.93
CA VAL A 3 -11.57 10.94 -15.55
C VAL A 3 -12.48 9.98 -14.75
N LEU A 4 -13.45 9.31 -15.37
CA LEU A 4 -14.33 8.34 -14.67
C LEU A 4 -13.59 7.05 -14.30
N LEU A 5 -12.72 6.58 -15.18
CA LEU A 5 -12.01 5.31 -14.99
C LEU A 5 -10.74 5.48 -14.16
N THR A 6 -10.04 6.60 -14.29
CA THR A 6 -8.95 6.96 -13.37
C THR A 6 -9.48 7.25 -11.98
N GLY A 7 -10.66 7.88 -11.83
CA GLY A 7 -11.32 8.05 -10.54
C GLY A 7 -11.72 6.72 -9.87
N GLN A 8 -12.12 5.70 -10.64
CA GLN A 8 -12.38 4.35 -10.09
C GLN A 8 -11.11 3.56 -9.82
N ALA A 9 -10.07 3.66 -10.65
CA ALA A 9 -8.80 3.00 -10.45
C ALA A 9 -8.02 3.59 -9.26
N LEU A 10 -7.98 4.91 -9.12
CA LEU A 10 -7.34 5.60 -8.01
C LEU A 10 -8.11 5.42 -6.69
N ASP A 11 -9.45 5.46 -6.69
CA ASP A 11 -10.23 5.14 -5.48
C ASP A 11 -10.11 3.65 -5.08
N ARG A 12 -9.90 2.73 -6.03
CA ARG A 12 -9.57 1.32 -5.71
C ARG A 12 -8.20 1.21 -5.02
N CYS A 13 -7.19 1.97 -5.48
CA CYS A 13 -5.87 2.00 -4.84
C CYS A 13 -5.92 2.59 -3.41
N VAL A 14 -6.80 3.56 -3.15
CA VAL A 14 -6.98 4.20 -1.82
C VAL A 14 -7.72 3.29 -0.83
N LEU A 15 -8.50 2.31 -1.31
CA LEU A 15 -9.34 1.44 -0.48
C LEU A 15 -8.82 0.01 -0.27
N ALA A 16 -7.64 -0.33 -0.79
CA ALA A 16 -7.01 -1.61 -0.50
C ALA A 16 -6.04 -1.47 0.69
N PRO A 17 -6.42 -1.90 1.91
CA PRO A 17 -5.51 -1.85 3.06
C PRO A 17 -4.32 -2.80 2.97
N ASP A 18 -4.29 -3.73 2.00
CA ASP A 18 -3.34 -4.87 1.98
C ASP A 18 -2.51 -5.04 0.69
N SER A 19 -2.56 -4.12 -0.28
CA SER A 19 -1.76 -4.24 -1.52
C SER A 19 -0.68 -3.17 -1.62
N LEU A 20 0.29 -3.20 -0.71
CA LEU A 20 1.57 -2.49 -0.88
C LEU A 20 2.48 -3.31 -1.80
N LEU A 21 2.22 -3.28 -3.12
CA LEU A 21 3.25 -3.64 -4.09
C LEU A 21 4.06 -2.36 -4.37
N ILE A 22 5.13 -2.16 -3.60
CA ILE A 22 6.07 -1.04 -3.82
C ILE A 22 6.90 -1.37 -5.08
N PRO A 23 7.00 -0.48 -6.09
CA PRO A 23 7.88 -0.69 -7.23
C PRO A 23 9.33 -0.89 -6.76
N LEU A 24 10.01 -1.90 -7.30
CA LEU A 24 11.43 -2.18 -7.08
C LEU A 24 12.31 -1.06 -7.68
N GLY A 25 12.36 0.09 -7.04
CA GLY A 25 13.16 1.23 -7.46
C GLY A 25 13.74 1.94 -6.24
N HIS A 26 14.94 1.54 -5.84
CA HIS A 26 15.76 2.20 -4.81
C HIS A 26 15.11 2.34 -3.43
N LEU A 27 14.95 1.21 -2.72
CA LEU A 27 15.01 1.26 -1.27
C LEU A 27 16.43 1.73 -0.88
N PRO A 28 16.58 2.77 -0.03
CA PRO A 28 17.89 3.10 0.51
C PRO A 28 18.45 1.85 1.19
N VAL A 29 19.66 1.43 0.77
CA VAL A 29 20.39 0.32 1.40
C VAL A 29 20.67 0.75 2.83
N HIS A 30 19.74 0.41 3.72
CA HIS A 30 19.86 0.70 5.14
C HIS A 30 21.13 -0.02 5.62
N PRO A 31 21.92 0.59 6.54
CA PRO A 31 23.10 -0.07 7.14
C PRO A 31 22.78 -1.42 7.82
N ASN A 32 21.50 -1.77 7.94
CA ASN A 32 20.96 -3.01 8.49
C ASN A 32 20.67 -4.11 7.45
N SER A 33 21.16 -4.01 6.22
CA SER A 33 20.93 -5.00 5.15
C SER A 33 22.20 -5.75 4.75
N GLY A 34 22.04 -6.99 4.26
CA GLY A 34 23.16 -7.85 3.86
C GLY A 34 23.97 -8.43 5.04
N PRO A 35 25.23 -8.85 4.82
CA PRO A 35 26.04 -9.53 5.85
C PRO A 35 26.19 -8.75 7.16
N LYS A 36 26.19 -7.41 7.09
CA LYS A 36 26.29 -6.53 8.27
C LYS A 36 25.02 -6.55 9.13
N GLY A 37 23.85 -6.62 8.50
CA GLY A 37 22.57 -6.76 9.21
C GLY A 37 22.48 -8.08 9.97
N VAL A 38 22.90 -9.18 9.32
CA VAL A 38 22.93 -10.51 9.95
C VAL A 38 23.87 -10.54 11.17
N ILE A 39 25.06 -9.94 11.05
CA ILE A 39 26.01 -9.87 12.17
C ILE A 39 25.45 -9.04 13.34
N HIS A 40 24.79 -7.91 13.04
CA HIS A 40 24.16 -7.07 14.05
C HIS A 40 23.04 -7.81 14.79
N ASP A 41 22.17 -8.49 14.05
CA ASP A 41 21.08 -9.29 14.62
C ASP A 41 21.62 -10.46 15.47
N TRP A 42 22.69 -11.13 15.04
CA TRP A 42 23.35 -12.18 15.81
C TRP A 42 23.95 -11.67 17.13
N ARG A 43 24.60 -10.50 17.11
CA ARG A 43 25.15 -9.89 18.34
C ARG A 43 24.04 -9.54 19.33
N ARG A 44 22.95 -8.95 18.84
CA ARG A 44 21.78 -8.61 19.66
C ARG A 44 21.12 -9.87 20.24
N TYR A 45 20.99 -10.92 19.44
CA TYR A 45 20.52 -12.24 19.90
C TYR A 45 21.40 -12.79 21.03
N LYS A 46 22.73 -12.83 20.84
CA LYS A 46 23.66 -13.36 21.85
C LYS A 46 23.68 -12.56 23.15
N GLN A 47 23.44 -11.26 23.07
CA GLN A 47 23.33 -10.42 24.25
C GLN A 47 22.05 -10.73 25.04
N LEU A 48 20.90 -10.81 24.37
CA LEU A 48 19.63 -11.18 24.99
C LEU A 48 19.64 -12.60 25.59
N GLU A 49 20.27 -13.55 24.89
CA GLU A 49 20.45 -14.93 25.37
C GLU A 49 21.28 -14.97 26.67
N THR A 50 22.29 -14.10 26.77
CA THR A 50 23.15 -13.99 27.96
C THR A 50 22.39 -13.35 29.13
N GLU A 51 21.66 -12.27 28.87
CA GLU A 51 20.82 -11.58 29.86
C GLU A 51 19.74 -12.52 30.44
N GLN A 52 19.05 -13.29 29.59
CA GLN A 52 18.07 -14.28 30.06
C GLN A 52 18.71 -15.38 30.92
N ARG A 53 19.88 -15.89 30.54
CA ARG A 53 20.57 -16.91 31.36
C ARG A 53 20.99 -16.36 32.71
N GLU A 54 21.46 -15.11 32.77
CA GLU A 54 21.77 -14.46 34.04
C GLU A 54 20.52 -14.27 34.91
N GLU A 55 19.39 -13.86 34.32
CA GLU A 55 18.12 -13.73 35.04
C GLU A 55 17.63 -15.07 35.57
N GLN A 56 17.65 -16.12 34.73
CA GLN A 56 17.30 -17.48 35.13
C GLN A 56 18.20 -17.99 36.26
N CYS A 57 19.52 -17.77 36.18
CA CYS A 57 20.45 -18.13 37.25
C CYS A 57 20.14 -17.40 38.57
N ARG A 58 19.85 -16.10 38.52
CA ARG A 58 19.46 -15.32 39.71
C ARG A 58 18.16 -15.81 40.31
N GLU A 59 17.17 -16.13 39.48
CA GLU A 59 15.89 -16.64 39.94
C GLU A 59 16.01 -18.05 40.55
N MET A 60 16.80 -18.91 39.91
CA MET A 60 17.14 -20.24 40.40
C MET A 60 17.83 -20.19 41.77
N GLU A 61 18.86 -19.35 41.91
CA GLU A 61 19.60 -19.19 43.17
C GLU A 61 18.67 -18.70 44.29
N ARG A 62 17.76 -17.76 43.97
CA ARG A 62 16.73 -17.29 44.91
C ARG A 62 15.78 -18.41 45.33
N LEU A 63 15.42 -19.32 44.43
CA LEU A 63 14.54 -20.44 44.70
C LEU A 63 15.22 -21.51 45.58
N ILE A 64 16.46 -21.88 45.25
CA ILE A 64 17.29 -22.81 46.03
C ILE A 64 17.48 -22.29 47.45
N LYS A 65 17.83 -21.00 47.60
CA LYS A 65 18.02 -20.37 48.90
C LYS A 65 16.75 -20.37 49.76
N LYS A 66 15.57 -20.28 49.14
CA LYS A 66 14.29 -20.39 49.85
C LYS A 66 14.01 -21.82 50.32
N LEU A 67 14.32 -22.81 49.48
CA LEU A 67 14.12 -24.22 49.80
C LEU A 67 15.08 -24.70 50.91
N SER A 68 16.36 -24.29 50.86
CA SER A 68 17.38 -24.71 51.82
C SER A 68 17.24 -24.12 53.23
N MET A 69 16.45 -23.05 53.40
CA MET A 69 16.23 -22.40 54.70
C MET A 69 15.14 -23.07 55.57
N SER A 70 14.51 -24.17 55.12
CA SER A 70 13.46 -24.87 55.86
C SER A 70 13.95 -26.24 56.37
N CYS A 71 14.03 -26.45 57.69
CA CYS A 71 14.47 -27.73 58.29
C CYS A 71 13.50 -28.88 57.99
N ARG A 72 13.95 -29.99 57.40
CA ARG A 72 13.07 -31.05 56.89
C ARG A 72 13.64 -32.48 56.99
N SER A 73 12.73 -33.45 56.96
CA SER A 73 12.85 -34.88 57.34
C SER A 73 12.91 -35.82 56.13
N HIS A 74 13.19 -37.12 56.31
CA HIS A 74 13.44 -38.12 55.23
C HIS A 74 12.34 -38.23 54.13
N LEU A 75 11.11 -37.76 54.36
CA LEU A 75 10.06 -37.69 53.33
C LEU A 75 10.21 -36.46 52.39
N ASP A 76 10.95 -35.45 52.83
CA ASP A 76 11.21 -34.23 52.08
C ASP A 76 12.35 -34.39 51.05
N GLU A 77 13.23 -35.38 51.24
CA GLU A 77 14.34 -35.70 50.31
C GLU A 77 13.84 -36.24 48.96
N GLU A 78 12.76 -37.03 48.97
CA GLU A 78 12.14 -37.54 47.74
C GLU A 78 11.43 -36.41 46.95
N GLU A 79 10.81 -35.46 47.67
CA GLU A 79 10.20 -34.27 47.07
C GLU A 79 11.26 -33.32 46.49
N GLU A 80 12.43 -33.21 47.13
CA GLU A 80 13.59 -32.48 46.61
C GLU A 80 14.20 -33.16 45.38
N GLN A 81 14.37 -34.48 45.37
CA GLN A 81 14.84 -35.21 44.19
C GLN A 81 13.87 -35.05 43.01
N GLN A 82 12.57 -35.04 43.27
CA GLN A 82 11.56 -34.79 42.24
C GLN A 82 11.63 -33.34 41.73
N LYS A 83 11.77 -32.35 42.63
CA LYS A 83 11.97 -30.94 42.24
C LYS A 83 13.27 -30.73 41.47
N GLN A 84 14.32 -31.47 41.80
CA GLN A 84 15.62 -31.41 41.14
C GLN A 84 15.57 -32.04 39.74
N LYS A 85 14.76 -33.10 39.56
CA LYS A 85 14.42 -33.64 38.23
C LYS A 85 13.59 -32.67 37.39
N ASP A 86 12.54 -32.07 37.94
CA ASP A 86 11.74 -31.04 37.24
C ASP A 86 12.61 -29.83 36.82
N LEU A 87 13.61 -29.48 37.64
CA LEU A 87 14.59 -28.44 37.32
C LEU A 87 15.50 -28.85 36.17
N GLN A 88 15.94 -30.10 36.16
CA GLN A 88 16.79 -30.66 35.11
C GLN A 88 16.04 -30.78 33.78
N GLU A 89 14.75 -31.10 33.82
CA GLU A 89 13.88 -31.18 32.65
C GLU A 89 13.64 -29.78 32.04
N LYS A 90 13.42 -28.77 32.87
CA LYS A 90 13.39 -27.34 32.47
C LYS A 90 14.71 -26.85 31.85
N ILE A 91 15.84 -27.41 32.26
CA ILE A 91 17.15 -27.09 31.68
C ILE A 91 17.36 -27.80 30.33
N SER A 92 16.71 -28.96 30.10
CA SER A 92 16.81 -29.73 28.85
C SER A 92 15.83 -29.28 27.75
N GLY A 93 14.83 -28.45 28.05
CA GLY A 93 13.90 -27.85 27.08
C GLY A 93 14.51 -26.75 26.18
N LYS A 94 15.83 -26.52 26.27
CA LYS A 94 16.57 -25.46 25.58
C LYS A 94 16.33 -25.39 24.07
N ASP A 95 16.17 -26.53 23.39
CA ASP A 95 16.01 -26.54 21.94
C ASP A 95 14.64 -26.00 21.49
N GLN A 96 13.59 -26.14 22.31
CA GLN A 96 12.26 -25.56 22.01
C GLN A 96 12.20 -24.07 22.38
N ASP A 97 12.84 -23.68 23.48
CA ASP A 97 12.96 -22.28 23.90
C ASP A 97 13.75 -21.44 22.87
N ASP A 98 14.79 -22.01 22.26
CA ASP A 98 15.62 -21.34 21.25
C ASP A 98 14.84 -21.07 19.93
N GLU A 99 13.97 -21.97 19.51
CA GLU A 99 13.18 -21.82 18.27
C GLU A 99 12.04 -20.82 18.42
N GLU A 100 11.31 -20.85 19.55
CA GLU A 100 10.24 -19.89 19.86
C GLU A 100 10.80 -18.47 20.01
N PHE A 101 11.95 -18.32 20.69
CA PHE A 101 12.63 -17.04 20.81
C PHE A 101 13.08 -16.49 19.44
N LEU A 102 13.66 -17.33 18.57
CA LEU A 102 14.06 -16.90 17.22
C LEU A 102 12.87 -16.41 16.41
N GLN A 103 11.75 -17.12 16.48
CA GLN A 103 10.51 -16.75 15.80
C GLN A 103 9.99 -15.40 16.31
N GLN A 104 10.03 -15.19 17.62
CA GLN A 104 9.59 -13.96 18.26
C GLN A 104 10.51 -12.78 17.92
N TYR A 105 11.82 -12.99 17.87
CA TYR A 105 12.79 -11.99 17.42
C TYR A 105 12.57 -11.60 15.94
N ARG A 106 12.39 -12.59 15.05
CA ARG A 106 12.06 -12.35 13.63
C ARG A 106 10.78 -11.51 13.50
N LYS A 107 9.73 -11.88 14.24
CA LYS A 107 8.45 -11.16 14.26
C LYS A 107 8.63 -9.72 14.75
N GLN A 108 9.36 -9.52 15.84
CA GLN A 108 9.64 -8.20 16.40
C GLN A 108 10.41 -7.31 15.42
N ARG A 109 11.44 -7.85 14.75
CA ARG A 109 12.22 -7.09 13.75
C ARG A 109 11.40 -6.73 12.52
N MET A 110 10.54 -7.63 12.05
CA MET A 110 9.58 -7.32 10.97
C MET A 110 8.60 -6.23 11.39
N GLU A 111 8.09 -6.28 12.62
CA GLU A 111 7.15 -5.29 13.13
C GLU A 111 7.82 -3.92 13.33
N GLU A 112 9.06 -3.88 13.84
CA GLU A 112 9.86 -2.65 13.94
C GLU A 112 10.06 -1.99 12.56
N MET A 113 10.32 -2.78 11.52
CA MET A 113 10.41 -2.29 10.14
C MET A 113 9.03 -1.82 9.63
N ARG A 114 7.98 -2.59 9.88
CA ARG A 114 6.59 -2.28 9.50
C ARG A 114 6.15 -0.95 10.11
N GLN A 115 6.43 -0.73 11.39
CA GLN A 115 6.08 0.50 12.10
C GLN A 115 6.83 1.73 11.61
N GLN A 116 8.03 1.56 11.04
CA GLN A 116 8.75 2.68 10.41
C GLN A 116 8.11 3.11 9.10
N LEU A 117 7.46 2.18 8.38
CA LEU A 117 6.81 2.44 7.10
C LEU A 117 5.37 2.97 7.23
N HIS A 118 4.64 2.64 8.31
CA HIS A 118 3.22 3.00 8.48
C HIS A 118 2.96 4.38 9.11
N LYS A 119 3.98 5.17 9.44
CA LYS A 119 3.84 6.46 10.14
C LYS A 119 3.50 7.66 9.24
N GLY A 120 2.81 7.43 8.12
CA GLY A 120 2.49 8.46 7.13
C GLY A 120 1.07 9.02 7.22
N PRO A 121 0.84 10.25 6.72
CA PRO A 121 -0.51 10.78 6.51
C PRO A 121 -1.31 9.87 5.56
N GLN A 122 -2.60 9.69 5.85
CA GLN A 122 -3.53 8.97 4.97
C GLN A 122 -4.31 9.98 4.13
N PHE A 123 -4.23 9.83 2.82
CA PHE A 123 -5.00 10.63 1.86
C PHE A 123 -6.23 9.85 1.42
N LYS A 124 -7.40 10.50 1.42
CA LYS A 124 -8.71 9.85 1.16
C LYS A 124 -9.44 10.39 -0.06
N GLN A 125 -8.83 11.33 -0.78
CA GLN A 125 -9.42 11.97 -1.95
C GLN A 125 -8.33 12.44 -2.92
N VAL A 126 -8.73 12.64 -4.17
CA VAL A 126 -7.92 13.28 -5.21
C VAL A 126 -8.09 14.80 -5.09
N PHE A 127 -6.99 15.54 -5.25
CA PHE A 127 -6.98 17.00 -5.23
C PHE A 127 -6.74 17.54 -6.64
N GLU A 128 -7.55 18.52 -7.06
CA GLU A 128 -7.37 19.20 -8.34
C GLU A 128 -6.36 20.34 -8.18
N ILE A 129 -5.38 20.41 -9.09
CA ILE A 129 -4.30 21.40 -9.05
C ILE A 129 -4.61 22.48 -10.11
N PRO A 130 -4.92 23.73 -9.70
CA PRO A 130 -5.42 24.74 -10.63
C PRO A 130 -4.33 25.46 -11.43
N SER A 131 -3.05 25.32 -11.05
CA SER A 131 -1.94 26.03 -11.69
C SER A 131 -0.63 25.25 -11.68
N GLY A 132 0.29 25.59 -12.58
CA GLY A 132 1.63 25.01 -12.62
C GLY A 132 2.44 25.28 -11.36
N GLU A 133 2.29 26.47 -10.76
CA GLU A 133 2.92 26.79 -9.46
C GLU A 133 2.37 25.89 -8.34
N GLY A 134 1.06 25.64 -8.33
CA GLY A 134 0.43 24.72 -7.37
C GLY A 134 0.93 23.28 -7.48
N PHE A 135 1.29 22.84 -8.69
CA PHE A 135 1.89 21.53 -8.92
C PHE A 135 3.27 21.41 -8.27
N LEU A 136 4.14 22.41 -8.47
CA LEU A 136 5.47 22.44 -7.86
C LEU A 136 5.38 22.51 -6.33
N ASP A 137 4.52 23.38 -5.82
CA ASP A 137 4.29 23.53 -4.38
C ASP A 137 3.85 22.21 -3.72
N MET A 138 2.99 21.44 -4.38
CA MET A 138 2.52 20.15 -3.89
C MET A 138 3.64 19.10 -3.83
N ILE A 139 4.64 19.20 -4.71
CA ILE A 139 5.78 18.27 -4.72
C ILE A 139 6.85 18.69 -3.71
N ASP A 140 7.22 19.97 -3.71
CA ASP A 140 8.39 20.47 -2.98
C ASP A 140 8.14 20.64 -1.48
N LYS A 141 6.89 20.92 -1.08
CA LYS A 141 6.53 21.18 0.33
C LYS A 141 6.07 19.93 1.09
N GLU A 142 5.74 18.86 0.37
CA GLU A 142 5.24 17.62 0.97
C GLU A 142 6.39 16.82 1.64
N PRO A 143 6.15 16.09 2.75
CA PRO A 143 7.20 15.32 3.40
C PRO A 143 7.82 14.26 2.46
N LYS A 144 9.14 14.08 2.53
CA LYS A 144 9.91 13.15 1.68
C LYS A 144 9.50 11.68 1.75
N GLY A 145 8.71 11.30 2.76
CA GLY A 145 8.16 9.95 2.92
C GLY A 145 6.77 9.76 2.28
N THR A 146 6.16 10.83 1.76
CA THR A 146 4.86 10.80 1.12
C THR A 146 5.02 10.48 -0.37
N LEU A 147 4.28 9.49 -0.86
CA LEU A 147 4.17 9.21 -2.29
C LEU A 147 3.12 10.12 -2.91
N ILE A 148 3.50 10.86 -3.96
CA ILE A 148 2.59 11.74 -4.70
C ILE A 148 2.40 11.17 -6.10
N MET A 149 1.14 10.88 -6.45
CA MET A 149 0.76 10.38 -7.78
C MET A 149 -0.02 11.48 -8.49
N VAL A 150 0.52 11.98 -9.60
CA VAL A 150 -0.11 13.05 -10.38
C VAL A 150 -0.67 12.49 -11.69
N HIS A 151 -1.93 12.81 -11.96
CA HIS A 151 -2.62 12.49 -13.22
C HIS A 151 -2.83 13.78 -14.01
N ILE A 152 -2.14 13.91 -15.14
CA ILE A 152 -2.29 15.03 -16.07
C ILE A 152 -3.37 14.66 -17.08
N TYR A 153 -4.41 15.48 -17.20
CA TYR A 153 -5.54 15.23 -18.09
C TYR A 153 -5.95 16.50 -18.85
N GLU A 154 -6.72 16.29 -19.91
CA GLU A 154 -7.39 17.36 -20.67
C GLU A 154 -8.90 17.10 -20.65
N ASP A 155 -9.69 18.17 -20.54
CA ASP A 155 -11.14 18.07 -20.54
C ASP A 155 -11.65 17.70 -21.93
N VAL A 156 -12.66 16.82 -21.97
CA VAL A 156 -13.44 16.54 -23.20
C VAL A 156 -14.76 17.27 -23.04
N PRO A 157 -14.88 18.53 -23.52
CA PRO A 157 -15.91 19.49 -23.09
C PRO A 157 -17.34 19.11 -23.49
N ALA A 158 -17.53 18.13 -24.37
CA ALA A 158 -18.83 17.80 -24.93
C ALA A 158 -19.70 16.91 -24.03
N VAL A 159 -19.14 16.25 -23.01
CA VAL A 159 -19.89 15.33 -22.13
C VAL A 159 -19.52 15.57 -20.66
N LYS A 160 -20.53 15.91 -19.85
CA LYS A 160 -20.37 16.02 -18.40
C LYS A 160 -20.52 14.65 -17.75
N PHE A 161 -19.45 14.18 -17.11
CA PHE A 161 -19.47 12.94 -16.35
C PHE A 161 -19.72 13.21 -14.86
N CYS A 162 -20.59 12.40 -14.25
CA CYS A 162 -20.97 12.50 -12.85
C CYS A 162 -20.89 11.12 -12.19
N ARG A 163 -20.61 11.07 -10.88
CA ARG A 163 -20.71 9.86 -10.06
C ARG A 163 -21.48 10.14 -8.78
N VAL A 164 -22.27 9.16 -8.33
CA VAL A 164 -23.04 9.26 -7.09
C VAL A 164 -23.06 7.91 -6.37
N LYS A 165 -22.96 7.94 -5.04
CA LYS A 165 -23.08 6.73 -4.21
C LYS A 165 -24.54 6.33 -4.08
N SER A 166 -24.83 5.03 -4.14
CA SER A 166 -26.20 4.51 -4.04
C SER A 166 -26.90 4.91 -2.72
N SER A 167 -26.12 5.01 -1.64
CA SER A 167 -26.60 5.45 -0.32
C SER A 167 -27.11 6.90 -0.30
N VAL A 168 -26.63 7.75 -1.20
CA VAL A 168 -27.01 9.17 -1.26
C VAL A 168 -28.34 9.37 -1.99
N ILE A 169 -28.62 8.54 -2.98
CA ILE A 169 -29.83 8.64 -3.83
C ILE A 169 -31.02 7.84 -3.28
N GLY A 170 -30.91 7.29 -2.06
CA GLY A 170 -31.98 6.49 -1.46
C GLY A 170 -32.27 5.19 -2.20
N ALA A 171 -31.30 4.63 -2.92
CA ALA A 171 -31.49 3.37 -3.63
C ALA A 171 -31.76 2.22 -2.65
N SER A 172 -32.67 1.31 -3.02
CA SER A 172 -32.98 0.15 -2.19
C SER A 172 -31.76 -0.76 -2.00
N SER A 173 -31.74 -1.53 -0.91
CA SER A 173 -30.70 -2.54 -0.67
C SER A 173 -30.64 -3.59 -1.79
N ARG A 174 -31.80 -3.96 -2.35
CA ARG A 174 -31.90 -4.89 -3.49
C ARG A 174 -31.25 -4.30 -4.75
N PHE A 175 -31.54 -3.03 -5.06
CA PHE A 175 -30.91 -2.36 -6.21
C PHE A 175 -29.40 -2.23 -6.02
N THR A 176 -28.96 -1.83 -4.82
CA THR A 176 -27.53 -1.68 -4.52
C THR A 176 -26.75 -2.98 -4.71
N ARG A 177 -27.34 -4.13 -4.32
CA ARG A 177 -26.67 -5.44 -4.44
C ARG A 177 -26.73 -6.03 -5.84
N ASN A 178 -27.82 -5.81 -6.57
CA ASN A 178 -28.12 -6.58 -7.78
C ASN A 178 -28.11 -5.74 -9.06
N ALA A 179 -28.03 -4.42 -8.99
CA ALA A 179 -28.20 -3.54 -10.16
C ALA A 179 -26.98 -2.63 -10.43
N LEU A 180 -25.99 -2.63 -9.53
CA LEU A 180 -24.78 -1.81 -9.65
C LEU A 180 -23.61 -2.60 -10.26
N PRO A 181 -22.65 -1.91 -10.89
CA PRO A 181 -22.66 -0.48 -11.23
C PRO A 181 -23.68 -0.17 -12.34
N ALA A 182 -24.43 0.92 -12.19
CA ALA A 182 -25.39 1.39 -13.18
C ALA A 182 -24.90 2.67 -13.85
N LEU A 183 -25.04 2.77 -15.16
CA LEU A 183 -24.71 3.95 -15.96
C LEU A 183 -25.99 4.58 -16.51
N LEU A 184 -26.26 5.82 -16.10
CA LEU A 184 -27.42 6.59 -16.53
C LEU A 184 -26.95 7.77 -17.39
N ILE A 185 -27.58 7.98 -18.54
CA ILE A 185 -27.22 9.02 -19.50
C ILE A 185 -28.42 9.91 -19.73
N TYR A 186 -28.23 11.21 -19.55
CA TYR A 186 -29.27 12.22 -19.69
C TYR A 186 -28.91 13.25 -20.75
N LYS A 187 -29.90 13.74 -21.50
CA LYS A 187 -29.77 14.87 -22.44
C LYS A 187 -31.05 15.70 -22.39
N GLY A 188 -30.93 17.02 -22.23
CA GLY A 188 -32.10 17.91 -22.15
C GLY A 188 -33.05 17.65 -20.97
N GLY A 189 -32.56 17.00 -19.90
CA GLY A 189 -33.38 16.58 -18.76
C GLY A 189 -34.03 15.21 -18.92
N GLU A 190 -33.93 14.58 -20.08
CA GLU A 190 -34.50 13.26 -20.38
C GLU A 190 -33.46 12.15 -20.18
N LEU A 191 -33.89 11.00 -19.67
CA LEU A 191 -33.07 9.79 -19.54
C LEU A 191 -33.02 9.07 -20.89
N ILE A 192 -31.86 9.11 -21.55
CA ILE A 192 -31.65 8.52 -22.89
C ILE A 192 -30.89 7.19 -22.84
N GLY A 193 -30.26 6.84 -21.71
CA GLY A 193 -29.59 5.56 -21.53
C GLY A 193 -29.65 5.09 -20.08
N ASN A 194 -29.99 3.82 -19.86
CA ASN A 194 -30.04 3.20 -18.53
C ASN A 194 -29.44 1.80 -18.57
N PHE A 195 -28.16 1.70 -18.22
CA PHE A 195 -27.40 0.46 -18.25
C PHE A 195 -27.20 -0.04 -16.83
N VAL A 196 -28.06 -0.96 -16.41
CA VAL A 196 -27.97 -1.66 -15.13
C VAL A 196 -26.90 -2.75 -15.24
N ARG A 197 -26.03 -2.87 -14.22
CA ARG A 197 -24.87 -3.78 -14.24
C ARG A 197 -24.06 -3.66 -15.53
N VAL A 198 -23.59 -2.46 -15.85
CA VAL A 198 -22.88 -2.19 -17.12
C VAL A 198 -21.68 -3.11 -17.36
N THR A 199 -21.08 -3.65 -16.29
CA THR A 199 -20.00 -4.64 -16.32
C THR A 199 -20.40 -5.99 -16.93
N ASP A 200 -21.69 -6.33 -17.03
CA ASP A 200 -22.13 -7.55 -17.71
C ASP A 200 -21.84 -7.52 -19.22
N GLN A 201 -21.83 -6.32 -19.79
CA GLN A 201 -21.61 -6.12 -21.22
C GLN A 201 -20.13 -5.80 -21.50
N LEU A 202 -19.48 -5.05 -20.59
CA LEU A 202 -18.09 -4.62 -20.75
C LEU A 202 -17.06 -5.63 -20.21
N GLY A 203 -17.46 -6.53 -19.32
CA GLY A 203 -16.56 -7.38 -18.54
C GLY A 203 -16.12 -6.75 -17.21
N GLU A 204 -15.40 -7.52 -16.39
CA GLU A 204 -14.88 -7.05 -15.10
C GLU A 204 -13.63 -6.18 -15.25
N ASP A 205 -12.83 -6.41 -16.30
CA ASP A 205 -11.60 -5.70 -16.61
C ASP A 205 -11.72 -4.96 -17.94
N PHE A 206 -12.41 -3.81 -17.91
CA PHE A 206 -12.58 -2.94 -19.09
C PHE A 206 -11.87 -1.61 -18.92
N PHE A 207 -11.45 -1.02 -20.04
CA PHE A 207 -10.74 0.25 -20.12
C PHE A 207 -11.62 1.36 -20.72
N ALA A 208 -11.07 2.57 -20.79
CA ALA A 208 -11.78 3.71 -21.35
C ALA A 208 -12.18 3.47 -22.80
N VAL A 209 -11.32 2.84 -23.57
CA VAL A 209 -11.61 2.55 -24.98
C VAL A 209 -12.84 1.65 -25.11
N ASP A 210 -13.00 0.66 -24.23
CA ASP A 210 -14.13 -0.28 -24.27
C ASP A 210 -15.45 0.39 -23.95
N LEU A 211 -15.48 1.23 -22.91
CA LEU A 211 -16.67 2.02 -22.58
C LEU A 211 -16.98 3.05 -23.69
N GLU A 212 -15.98 3.53 -24.42
CA GLU A 212 -16.15 4.55 -25.45
C GLU A 212 -16.81 3.91 -26.67
N ALA A 213 -16.26 2.78 -27.11
CA ALA A 213 -16.83 1.97 -28.18
C ALA A 213 -18.28 1.57 -27.85
N PHE A 214 -18.52 1.10 -26.63
CA PHE A 214 -19.85 0.75 -26.14
C PHE A 214 -20.84 1.92 -26.27
N LEU A 215 -20.50 3.11 -25.77
CA LEU A 215 -21.41 4.26 -25.85
C LEU A 215 -21.57 4.78 -27.28
N GLN A 216 -20.55 4.62 -28.12
CA GLN A 216 -20.60 4.99 -29.52
C GLN A 216 -21.53 4.08 -30.33
N GLU A 217 -21.58 2.77 -30.02
CA GLU A 217 -22.53 1.83 -30.62
C GLU A 217 -24.00 2.24 -30.39
N PHE A 218 -24.29 2.87 -29.23
CA PHE A 218 -25.63 3.39 -28.91
C PHE A 218 -25.86 4.84 -29.39
N GLY A 219 -24.89 5.47 -30.06
CA GLY A 219 -24.99 6.87 -30.50
C GLY A 219 -25.08 7.87 -29.34
N LEU A 220 -24.54 7.52 -28.17
CA LEU A 220 -24.61 8.33 -26.94
C LEU A 220 -23.41 9.26 -26.75
N LEU A 221 -22.44 9.23 -27.68
CA LEU A 221 -21.31 10.14 -27.71
C LEU A 221 -21.40 11.10 -28.89
N PRO A 222 -20.98 12.37 -28.73
CA PRO A 222 -20.80 13.29 -29.84
C PRO A 222 -19.78 12.72 -30.84
N GLU A 223 -20.01 12.94 -32.14
CA GLU A 223 -19.01 12.63 -33.16
C GLU A 223 -17.74 13.43 -32.87
N LYS A 224 -16.58 12.78 -32.92
CA LYS A 224 -15.30 13.48 -32.87
C LYS A 224 -15.20 14.30 -34.16
N GLU A 225 -15.36 15.62 -34.07
CA GLU A 225 -14.95 16.51 -35.16
C GLU A 225 -13.44 16.32 -35.37
N VAL A 226 -13.09 15.51 -36.36
CA VAL A 226 -11.71 15.37 -36.80
C VAL A 226 -11.36 16.66 -37.51
N LEU A 227 -10.76 17.60 -36.78
CA LEU A 227 -10.11 18.77 -37.39
C LEU A 227 -8.92 18.28 -38.21
N LEU A 228 -9.17 17.90 -39.47
CA LEU A 228 -8.14 17.74 -40.49
C LEU A 228 -7.55 19.13 -40.78
N LEU A 229 -6.55 19.54 -39.99
CA LEU A 229 -5.70 20.68 -40.34
C LEU A 229 -4.92 20.31 -41.61
N THR A 230 -5.47 20.65 -42.77
CA THR A 230 -4.75 20.67 -44.03
C THR A 230 -3.75 21.82 -43.97
N SER A 231 -2.49 21.49 -43.71
CA SER A 231 -1.36 22.43 -43.82
C SER A 231 -1.14 22.76 -45.30
N VAL A 232 -1.81 23.80 -45.79
CA VAL A 232 -1.38 24.48 -47.02
C VAL A 232 -0.15 25.30 -46.66
N ARG A 233 1.03 24.77 -47.01
CA ARG A 233 2.30 25.49 -46.95
C ARG A 233 2.22 26.69 -47.89
N SER A 234 2.13 27.90 -47.34
CA SER A 234 2.48 29.12 -48.06
C SER A 234 3.95 29.42 -47.81
N SER A 235 4.73 29.45 -48.89
CA SER A 235 6.14 29.77 -48.92
C SER A 235 6.36 31.27 -48.67
N ALA A 236 7.08 31.59 -47.59
CA ALA A 236 7.81 32.85 -47.49
C ALA A 236 9.19 32.56 -46.89
N SER A 237 10.20 32.66 -47.75
CA SER A 237 11.62 32.74 -47.46
C SER A 237 11.94 33.99 -46.63
N CYS A 238 12.86 33.89 -45.66
CA CYS A 238 14.13 34.67 -45.62
C CYS A 238 14.94 34.55 -44.30
N HIS A 239 16.22 34.12 -44.45
CA HIS A 239 17.45 34.47 -43.69
C HIS A 239 17.60 34.02 -42.19
N SER A 240 18.76 33.69 -41.61
CA SER A 240 20.11 33.19 -41.99
C SER A 240 21.00 33.26 -40.74
N GLU A 241 21.52 32.16 -40.17
CA GLU A 241 22.65 32.08 -39.20
C GLU A 241 23.11 30.59 -39.26
N ASP A 242 24.25 30.12 -39.78
CA ASP A 242 25.68 30.44 -39.70
C ASP A 242 26.27 30.43 -38.28
N SER A 243 26.77 29.27 -37.82
CA SER A 243 28.11 29.10 -37.22
C SER A 243 28.29 27.70 -36.60
N ASP A 244 29.43 27.10 -36.95
CA ASP A 244 29.98 25.80 -36.56
C ASP A 244 30.43 25.69 -35.10
N LEU A 245 30.34 24.48 -34.52
CA LEU A 245 31.23 24.01 -33.45
C LEU A 245 31.52 22.51 -33.61
N GLU A 246 32.74 22.18 -34.01
CA GLU A 246 33.36 20.86 -33.91
C GLU A 246 33.74 20.56 -32.45
N ILE A 247 33.60 19.30 -32.03
CA ILE A 247 34.08 18.76 -30.74
C ILE A 247 35.33 17.92 -31.02
N ASP A 248 36.42 18.25 -30.34
CA ASP A 248 37.63 17.42 -30.16
C ASP A 248 37.36 16.18 -29.27
#